data_AF-A0A6I2FH63-F1
#
_entry.id   AF-A0A6I2FH63-F1
#
_cell.length_a   1.000
_cell.length_b   1.000
_cell.length_c   1.000
_cell.angle_alpha   90.00
_cell.angle_beta   90.00
_cell.angle_gamma   90.00
#
_symmetry.space_group_name_H-M   'P 1'
#
loop_
_entity.id
_entity.type
_entity.pdbx_description
1 polymer ?
#
loop_
_entity_poly.entity_id
_entity_poly.type
_entity_poly.pdbx_seq_one_letter_code
_entity_poly.pdbx_strand_id
1 'polypeptide(L)'
;MSTVGIIGAGHIGSTLATGLVARGYDVVIANSRGPETLADLVEALGGRARAATAAEAADAAEWAIVTIPLKGLDDVPVEPFAGKIVLDTCNYYWERDGRIAALDAKQTTTSQLVQQHLAGATVVKAFNHIRSDEILTDGTPAGTADRRALATSGDDPDAVAFVTALYDDFGYDTVNIGSLSDSWRVERDQPAYVVRQNAEQLRANLARAQR
;
A
#
# COMPACT_ATOMS: atom_id res chain seq x y z
N MET A 1 -8.74 4.47 18.94
CA MET A 1 -8.52 3.24 18.14
C MET A 1 -9.08 3.55 16.78
N SER A 2 -8.28 3.38 15.73
CA SER A 2 -8.58 3.97 14.42
C SER A 2 -9.17 2.96 13.44
N THR A 3 -10.13 3.40 12.63
CA THR A 3 -10.73 2.58 11.57
C THR A 3 -9.94 2.70 10.26
N VAL A 4 -9.63 1.57 9.63
CA VAL A 4 -8.88 1.49 8.37
C VAL A 4 -9.80 1.00 7.25
N GLY A 5 -9.88 1.78 6.17
CA GLY A 5 -10.53 1.35 4.93
C GLY A 5 -9.57 0.62 4.02
N ILE A 6 -9.94 -0.54 3.49
CA ILE A 6 -9.11 -1.27 2.51
C ILE A 6 -9.91 -1.46 1.23
N ILE A 7 -9.45 -0.85 0.14
CA ILE A 7 -10.00 -1.04 -1.21
C ILE A 7 -9.14 -2.08 -1.94
N GLY A 8 -9.69 -3.28 -2.08
CA GLY A 8 -9.03 -4.44 -2.66
C GLY A 8 -8.79 -5.53 -1.62
N ALA A 9 -9.39 -6.70 -1.83
CA ALA A 9 -9.22 -7.88 -0.99
C ALA A 9 -8.44 -8.99 -1.71
N GLY A 10 -7.41 -8.59 -2.46
CA GLY A 10 -6.42 -9.52 -3.02
C GLY A 10 -5.43 -9.99 -1.96
N HIS A 11 -4.35 -10.66 -2.35
CA HIS A 11 -3.39 -11.19 -1.37
C HIS A 11 -2.80 -10.10 -0.44
N ILE A 12 -2.42 -8.93 -0.99
CA ILE A 12 -1.88 -7.82 -0.17
C ILE A 12 -2.94 -7.28 0.78
N GLY A 13 -4.13 -6.94 0.29
CA GLY A 13 -5.21 -6.38 1.11
C GLY A 13 -5.68 -7.30 2.22
N SER A 14 -5.86 -8.60 1.94
CA SER A 14 -6.24 -9.59 2.96
C SER A 14 -5.13 -9.80 3.98
N THR A 15 -3.86 -9.83 3.57
CA THR A 15 -2.75 -9.92 4.53
C THR A 15 -2.66 -8.68 5.42
N LEU A 16 -2.79 -7.48 4.85
CA LEU A 16 -2.76 -6.23 5.61
C LEU A 16 -3.94 -6.16 6.57
N ALA A 17 -5.15 -6.58 6.15
CA ALA A 17 -6.31 -6.68 7.04
C ALA A 17 -6.02 -7.56 8.27
N THR A 18 -5.44 -8.75 8.06
CA THR A 18 -5.03 -9.65 9.15
C THR A 18 -4.01 -8.98 10.08
N GLY A 19 -2.98 -8.35 9.50
CA GLY A 19 -1.94 -7.66 10.27
C GLY A 19 -2.46 -6.48 11.09
N LEU A 20 -3.41 -5.72 10.55
CA LEU A 20 -4.03 -4.57 11.20
C LEU A 20 -4.96 -4.99 12.33
N VAL A 21 -5.81 -6.00 12.11
CA VAL A 21 -6.67 -6.56 13.17
C VAL A 21 -5.84 -7.08 14.34
N ALA A 22 -4.73 -7.79 14.06
CA ALA A 22 -3.82 -8.29 15.09
C ALA A 22 -3.16 -7.17 15.92
N ARG A 23 -3.10 -5.95 15.38
CA ARG A 23 -2.59 -4.73 16.04
C ARG A 23 -3.70 -3.87 16.65
N GLY A 24 -4.95 -4.36 16.63
CA GLY A 24 -6.08 -3.72 17.30
C GLY A 24 -6.80 -2.64 16.48
N TYR A 25 -6.52 -2.52 15.18
CA TYR A 25 -7.28 -1.67 14.27
C TYR A 25 -8.63 -2.31 13.93
N ASP A 26 -9.64 -1.48 13.71
CA ASP A 26 -10.90 -1.90 13.12
C ASP A 26 -10.80 -1.76 11.59
N VAL A 27 -11.14 -2.80 10.84
CA VAL A 27 -10.94 -2.88 9.38
C VAL A 27 -12.28 -2.93 8.65
N VAL A 28 -12.45 -2.04 7.68
CA VAL A 28 -13.54 -2.09 6.72
C VAL A 28 -12.97 -2.39 5.35
N ILE A 29 -13.22 -3.60 4.84
CA ILE A 29 -12.59 -4.10 3.61
C ILE A 29 -13.62 -4.25 2.48
N ALA A 30 -13.22 -3.83 1.29
CA ALA A 30 -14.02 -3.89 0.07
C ALA A 30 -13.28 -4.61 -1.06
N ASN A 31 -14.04 -5.20 -1.98
CA ASN A 31 -13.55 -5.69 -3.25
C ASN A 31 -14.54 -5.32 -4.38
N SER A 32 -14.18 -5.61 -5.63
CA SER A 32 -15.03 -5.31 -6.80
C SER A 32 -16.17 -6.29 -7.03
N ARG A 33 -16.25 -7.38 -6.26
CA ARG A 33 -17.23 -8.48 -6.45
C ARG A 33 -18.42 -8.42 -5.50
N GLY A 34 -18.39 -7.49 -4.55
CA GLY A 34 -19.44 -7.32 -3.55
C GLY A 34 -19.04 -7.79 -2.15
N PRO A 35 -19.52 -7.14 -1.07
CA PRO A 35 -19.18 -7.46 0.32
C PRO A 35 -19.47 -8.92 0.70
N GLU A 36 -20.52 -9.52 0.14
CA GLU A 36 -20.93 -10.90 0.36
C GLU A 36 -19.85 -11.92 -0.02
N THR A 37 -18.99 -11.57 -0.98
CA THR A 37 -17.88 -12.44 -1.40
C THR A 37 -16.71 -12.46 -0.42
N LEU A 38 -16.78 -11.67 0.66
CA LEU A 38 -15.76 -11.56 1.69
C LEU A 38 -16.17 -12.21 3.02
N ALA A 39 -17.27 -12.97 3.05
CA ALA A 39 -17.79 -13.59 4.27
C ALA A 39 -16.72 -14.42 5.01
N ASP A 40 -16.06 -15.35 4.33
CA ASP A 40 -15.02 -16.21 4.93
C ASP A 40 -13.82 -15.40 5.46
N LEU A 41 -13.43 -14.34 4.74
CA LEU A 41 -12.34 -13.47 5.16
C LEU A 41 -12.70 -12.72 6.44
N VAL A 42 -13.90 -12.13 6.49
CA VAL A 42 -14.37 -11.40 7.67
C VAL A 42 -14.54 -12.33 8.86
N GLU A 43 -15.06 -13.55 8.65
CA GLU A 43 -15.15 -14.56 9.70
C GLU A 43 -13.78 -14.88 10.29
N ALA A 44 -12.77 -15.09 9.43
CA ALA A 44 -11.40 -15.37 9.87
C ALA A 44 -10.75 -14.19 10.61
N LEU A 45 -11.06 -12.95 10.22
CA LEU A 45 -10.57 -11.73 10.87
C LEU A 45 -11.29 -11.43 12.20
N GLY A 46 -12.50 -11.96 12.41
CA GLY A 46 -13.26 -11.81 13.64
C GLY A 46 -13.88 -10.41 13.81
N GLY A 47 -14.26 -10.10 15.05
CA GLY A 47 -15.15 -8.96 15.37
C GLY A 47 -14.60 -7.54 15.11
N ARG A 48 -13.34 -7.42 14.69
CA ARG A 48 -12.73 -6.13 14.30
C ARG A 48 -12.73 -5.88 12.79
N ALA A 49 -13.26 -6.81 11.99
CA ALA A 49 -13.36 -6.63 10.55
C ALA A 49 -14.81 -6.70 10.10
N ARG A 50 -15.14 -5.94 9.05
CA ARG A 50 -16.39 -6.10 8.31
C ARG A 50 -16.16 -5.85 6.82
N ALA A 51 -16.95 -6.52 5.99
CA ALA A 51 -17.00 -6.25 4.57
C ALA A 51 -17.94 -5.07 4.27
N ALA A 52 -17.61 -4.29 3.25
CA ALA A 52 -18.43 -3.18 2.79
C ALA A 52 -18.18 -2.91 1.30
N THR A 53 -18.99 -2.04 0.70
CA THR A 53 -18.70 -1.50 -0.63
C THR A 53 -17.47 -0.58 -0.57
N ALA A 54 -16.86 -0.29 -1.72
CA ALA A 54 -15.69 0.58 -1.77
C ALA A 54 -15.98 1.98 -1.18
N ALA A 55 -17.17 2.54 -1.46
CA ALA A 55 -17.60 3.82 -0.94
C ALA A 55 -17.77 3.79 0.59
N GLU A 56 -18.42 2.77 1.14
CA GLU A 56 -18.62 2.63 2.60
C GLU A 56 -17.30 2.37 3.35
N ALA A 57 -16.38 1.62 2.74
CA ALA A 57 -15.04 1.40 3.30
C ALA A 57 -14.22 2.69 3.30
N ALA A 58 -14.27 3.46 2.20
CA ALA A 58 -13.60 4.74 2.09
C ALA A 58 -14.20 5.78 3.05
N ASP A 59 -15.52 5.83 3.21
CA ASP A 59 -16.22 6.76 4.10
C ASP A 59 -15.88 6.51 5.58
N ALA A 60 -15.95 5.25 6.02
CA ALA A 60 -15.68 4.87 7.41
C ALA A 60 -14.20 4.99 7.82
N ALA A 61 -13.28 5.08 6.85
CA ALA A 61 -11.85 5.13 7.10
C ALA A 61 -11.40 6.44 7.76
N GLU A 62 -10.54 6.36 8.78
CA GLU A 62 -9.71 7.49 9.21
C GLU A 62 -8.48 7.65 8.30
N TRP A 63 -7.94 6.52 7.82
CA TRP A 63 -6.95 6.41 6.76
C TRP A 63 -7.18 5.11 6.01
N ALA A 64 -6.66 4.99 4.79
CA ALA A 64 -7.01 3.89 3.92
C ALA A 64 -5.82 3.26 3.19
N ILE A 65 -6.05 2.07 2.65
CA ILE A 65 -5.14 1.34 1.76
C ILE A 65 -5.87 1.10 0.44
N VAL A 66 -5.26 1.52 -0.67
CA VAL A 66 -5.72 1.18 -2.02
C VAL A 66 -4.74 0.15 -2.59
N THR A 67 -5.24 -1.08 -2.75
CA THR A 67 -4.45 -2.27 -3.10
C THR A 67 -5.13 -3.07 -4.22
N ILE A 68 -5.36 -2.39 -5.34
CA ILE A 68 -6.01 -2.95 -6.53
C ILE A 68 -5.06 -3.06 -7.72
N PRO A 69 -5.39 -3.86 -8.74
CA PRO A 69 -4.80 -3.69 -10.08
C PRO A 69 -4.98 -2.26 -10.59
N LEU A 70 -3.98 -1.70 -11.26
CA LEU A 70 -4.02 -0.30 -11.70
C LEU A 70 -5.15 -0.01 -12.70
N LYS A 71 -5.57 -1.00 -13.50
CA LYS A 71 -6.74 -0.86 -14.39
C LYS A 71 -8.07 -0.62 -13.68
N GLY A 72 -8.15 -0.88 -12.38
CA GLY A 72 -9.35 -0.64 -11.57
C GLY A 72 -9.34 0.73 -10.88
N LEU A 73 -8.36 1.59 -11.17
CA LEU A 73 -8.21 2.89 -10.50
C LEU A 73 -9.46 3.75 -10.67
N ASP A 74 -10.06 3.76 -11.86
CA ASP A 74 -11.26 4.54 -12.17
C ASP A 74 -12.49 4.10 -11.34
N ASP A 75 -12.51 2.88 -10.80
CA ASP A 75 -13.59 2.36 -9.96
C ASP A 75 -13.42 2.74 -8.47
N VAL A 76 -12.27 3.33 -8.09
CA VAL A 76 -12.01 3.76 -6.70
C VAL A 76 -12.77 5.06 -6.44
N PRO A 77 -13.62 5.14 -5.39
CA PRO A 77 -14.35 6.36 -5.08
C PRO A 77 -13.38 7.48 -4.71
N VAL A 78 -13.66 8.72 -5.11
CA VAL A 78 -12.72 9.84 -4.92
C VAL A 78 -13.10 10.67 -3.71
N GLU A 79 -14.35 11.13 -3.65
CA GLU A 79 -14.84 12.09 -2.66
C GLU A 79 -14.65 11.62 -1.21
N PRO A 80 -14.90 10.34 -0.84
CA PRO A 80 -14.75 9.89 0.54
C PRO A 80 -13.30 9.86 1.04
N PHE A 81 -12.29 9.97 0.17
CA PHE A 81 -10.88 10.04 0.57
C PHE A 81 -10.36 11.47 0.79
N ALA A 82 -11.18 12.50 0.53
CA ALA A 82 -10.77 13.88 0.73
C ALA A 82 -10.26 14.12 2.17
N GLY A 83 -9.04 14.67 2.28
CA GLY A 83 -8.36 14.94 3.55
C GLY A 83 -7.77 13.72 4.26
N LYS A 84 -7.84 12.51 3.68
CA LYS A 84 -7.36 11.27 4.30
C LYS A 84 -5.98 10.87 3.77
N ILE A 85 -5.20 10.19 4.62
CA ILE A 85 -3.99 9.49 4.18
C ILE A 85 -4.41 8.20 3.45
N VAL A 86 -3.85 7.97 2.27
CA VAL A 86 -4.07 6.76 1.46
C VAL A 86 -2.75 6.09 1.15
N LEU A 87 -2.58 4.86 1.65
CA LEU A 87 -1.45 4.00 1.32
C LEU A 87 -1.69 3.32 -0.03
N ASP A 88 -0.88 3.66 -1.02
CA ASP A 88 -0.87 3.06 -2.35
C ASP A 88 0.08 1.86 -2.40
N THR A 89 -0.44 0.68 -2.74
CA THR A 89 0.38 -0.54 -2.95
C THR A 89 0.51 -0.91 -4.43
N CYS A 90 0.06 -0.06 -5.35
CA CYS A 90 -0.07 -0.40 -6.76
C CYS A 90 1.29 -0.60 -7.43
N ASN A 91 1.30 -1.48 -8.42
CA ASN A 91 2.39 -1.66 -9.38
C ASN A 91 1.76 -1.83 -10.76
N TYR A 92 2.43 -1.33 -11.79
CA TYR A 92 1.98 -1.43 -13.18
C TYR A 92 2.46 -2.74 -13.82
N TYR A 93 1.51 -3.51 -14.33
CA TYR A 93 1.75 -4.72 -15.11
C TYR A 93 0.98 -4.61 -16.42
N TRP A 94 1.64 -4.26 -17.51
CA TRP A 94 0.98 -4.03 -18.80
C TRP A 94 0.16 -5.24 -19.29
N GLU A 95 0.55 -6.47 -18.91
CA GLU A 95 -0.18 -7.71 -19.21
C GLU A 95 -1.53 -7.79 -18.50
N ARG A 96 -1.61 -7.21 -17.30
CA ARG A 96 -2.81 -7.20 -16.44
C ARG A 96 -3.65 -5.95 -16.64
N ASP A 97 -2.97 -4.81 -16.76
CA ASP A 97 -3.53 -3.46 -16.69
C ASP A 97 -3.78 -2.85 -18.08
N GLY A 98 -3.28 -3.48 -19.14
CA GLY A 98 -3.22 -2.87 -20.47
C GLY A 98 -2.06 -1.86 -20.57
N ARG A 99 -1.84 -1.31 -21.76
CA ARG A 99 -0.76 -0.33 -22.00
C ARG A 99 -1.21 1.08 -21.61
N ILE A 100 -0.52 1.67 -20.64
CA ILE A 100 -0.75 3.05 -20.20
C ILE A 100 0.38 3.92 -20.76
N ALA A 101 0.08 4.70 -21.80
CA ALA A 101 1.09 5.43 -22.58
C ALA A 101 2.00 6.32 -21.74
N ALA A 102 1.46 7.02 -20.72
CA ALA A 102 2.26 7.88 -19.84
C ALA A 102 3.27 7.11 -18.97
N LEU A 103 2.93 5.89 -18.55
CA LEU A 103 3.85 5.01 -17.81
C LEU A 103 4.87 4.37 -18.75
N ASP A 104 4.43 3.89 -19.92
CA ASP A 104 5.31 3.32 -20.94
C ASP A 104 6.35 4.35 -21.42
N ALA A 105 5.96 5.63 -21.53
CA ALA A 105 6.83 6.75 -21.87
C ALA A 105 7.60 7.33 -20.67
N LYS A 106 7.46 6.74 -19.47
CA LYS A 106 8.15 7.17 -18.23
C LYS A 106 7.89 8.63 -17.85
N GLN A 107 6.73 9.17 -18.21
CA GLN A 107 6.34 10.56 -17.95
C GLN A 107 5.73 10.74 -16.55
N THR A 108 5.22 9.67 -15.95
CA THR A 108 4.61 9.65 -14.62
C THR A 108 5.03 8.38 -13.87
N THR A 109 4.59 8.21 -12.63
CA THR A 109 4.72 6.99 -11.83
C THR A 109 3.33 6.44 -11.50
N THR A 110 3.26 5.18 -11.03
CA THR A 110 1.97 4.61 -10.63
C THR A 110 1.33 5.40 -9.50
N SER A 111 2.11 5.81 -8.50
CA SER A 111 1.59 6.56 -7.36
C SER A 111 1.22 8.00 -7.73
N GLN A 112 1.87 8.61 -8.71
CA GLN A 112 1.42 9.90 -9.25
C GLN A 112 0.04 9.78 -9.93
N LEU A 113 -0.25 8.68 -10.64
CA LEU A 113 -1.58 8.44 -11.20
C LEU A 113 -2.64 8.23 -10.10
N VAL A 114 -2.29 7.49 -9.04
CA VAL A 114 -3.18 7.31 -7.88
C VAL A 114 -3.46 8.65 -7.18
N GLN A 115 -2.44 9.47 -6.96
CA GLN A 115 -2.60 10.82 -6.40
C GLN A 115 -3.43 11.74 -7.29
N GLN A 116 -3.29 11.64 -8.61
CA GLN A 116 -4.10 12.40 -9.56
C GLN A 116 -5.58 12.01 -9.49
N HIS A 117 -5.88 10.71 -9.40
CA HIS A 117 -7.25 10.21 -9.22
C HIS A 117 -7.84 10.63 -7.87
N LEU A 118 -7.04 10.48 -6.81
CA LEU A 118 -7.41 10.84 -5.44
C LEU A 118 -6.93 12.25 -5.08
N ALA A 119 -7.23 13.24 -5.91
CA ALA A 119 -6.68 14.60 -5.79
C ALA A 119 -6.95 15.30 -4.45
N GLY A 120 -8.00 14.88 -3.73
CA GLY A 120 -8.31 15.39 -2.39
C GLY A 120 -7.61 14.66 -1.23
N ALA A 121 -6.94 13.54 -1.49
CA ALA A 121 -6.28 12.71 -0.48
C ALA A 121 -4.77 12.99 -0.45
N THR A 122 -4.11 12.53 0.61
CA THR A 122 -2.64 12.50 0.72
C THR A 122 -2.14 11.07 0.45
N VAL A 123 -1.63 10.82 -0.76
CA VAL A 123 -1.17 9.48 -1.17
C VAL A 123 0.29 9.25 -0.75
N VAL A 124 0.56 8.07 -0.20
CA VAL A 124 1.91 7.60 0.14
C VAL A 124 2.08 6.18 -0.37
N LYS A 125 3.18 5.90 -1.09
CA LYS A 125 3.47 4.54 -1.56
C LYS A 125 3.97 3.68 -0.41
N ALA A 126 3.35 2.51 -0.24
CA ALA A 126 3.70 1.57 0.81
C ALA A 126 3.46 0.11 0.39
N PHE A 127 4.25 -0.83 0.94
CA PHE A 127 4.08 -2.28 0.81
C PHE A 127 4.11 -2.84 -0.63
N ASN A 128 4.40 -2.00 -1.63
CA ASN A 128 4.31 -2.38 -3.04
C ASN A 128 5.42 -3.37 -3.48
N HIS A 129 6.55 -3.42 -2.78
CA HIS A 129 7.75 -4.15 -3.20
C HIS A 129 8.12 -5.33 -2.28
N ILE A 130 7.15 -5.83 -1.52
CA ILE A 130 7.25 -7.04 -0.67
C ILE A 130 6.18 -8.05 -1.11
N ARG A 131 6.47 -9.36 -0.98
CA ARG A 131 5.44 -10.38 -1.25
C ARG A 131 4.38 -10.35 -0.16
N SER A 132 3.13 -10.63 -0.52
CA SER A 132 2.01 -10.59 0.40
C SER A 132 2.13 -11.56 1.59
N ASP A 133 2.73 -12.72 1.39
CA ASP A 133 3.00 -13.69 2.46
C ASP A 133 4.10 -13.20 3.40
N GLU A 134 5.11 -12.52 2.88
CA GLU A 134 6.25 -12.02 3.65
C GLU A 134 5.90 -10.85 4.59
N ILE A 135 4.79 -10.13 4.36
CA ILE A 135 4.34 -8.97 5.17
C ILE A 135 4.15 -9.31 6.65
N LEU A 136 3.72 -10.55 6.97
CA LEU A 136 3.49 -10.96 8.35
C LEU A 136 4.54 -11.95 8.89
N THR A 137 5.45 -12.43 8.05
CA THR A 137 6.46 -13.44 8.44
C THR A 137 7.86 -12.88 8.60
N ASP A 138 8.20 -11.78 7.94
CA ASP A 138 9.57 -11.25 7.90
C ASP A 138 9.82 -10.08 8.86
N GLY A 139 8.76 -9.57 9.50
CA GLY A 139 8.86 -8.50 10.48
C GLY A 139 9.61 -8.94 11.75
N THR A 140 10.50 -8.09 12.25
CA THR A 140 11.25 -8.32 13.49
C THR A 140 11.26 -7.05 14.37
N PRO A 141 11.45 -7.17 15.70
CA PRO A 141 11.48 -6.01 16.60
C PRO A 141 12.56 -4.99 16.22
N ALA A 142 12.31 -3.72 16.52
CA ALA A 142 13.28 -2.64 16.33
C ALA A 142 14.63 -2.96 17.00
N GLY A 143 15.73 -2.65 16.30
CA GLY A 143 17.09 -2.93 16.76
C GLY A 143 17.59 -4.36 16.46
N THR A 144 16.77 -5.23 15.87
CA THR A 144 17.23 -6.54 15.37
C THR A 144 18.29 -6.35 14.28
N ALA A 145 19.42 -7.05 14.39
CA ALA A 145 20.45 -7.02 13.34
C ALA A 145 19.87 -7.51 12.00
N ASP A 146 20.18 -6.83 10.91
CA ASP A 146 19.64 -7.13 9.57
C ASP A 146 18.10 -7.15 9.49
N ARG A 147 17.44 -6.32 10.32
CA ARG A 147 16.01 -6.05 10.21
C ARG A 147 15.68 -5.63 8.78
N ARG A 148 14.67 -6.29 8.22
CA ARG A 148 14.23 -6.03 6.84
C ARG A 148 13.70 -4.59 6.77
N ALA A 149 14.07 -3.88 5.71
CA ALA A 149 13.60 -2.54 5.46
C ALA A 149 12.62 -2.51 4.28
N LEU A 150 11.64 -1.61 4.37
CA LEU A 150 10.72 -1.28 3.30
C LEU A 150 10.90 0.20 2.94
N ALA A 151 10.86 0.48 1.64
CA ALA A 151 10.83 1.84 1.13
C ALA A 151 9.43 2.44 1.14
N THR A 152 9.36 3.76 1.34
CA THR A 152 8.15 4.57 1.18
C THR A 152 8.47 5.87 0.45
N SER A 153 7.48 6.44 -0.24
CA SER A 153 7.58 7.74 -0.92
C SER A 153 6.26 8.50 -0.80
N GLY A 154 6.32 9.81 -0.58
CA GLY A 154 5.17 10.68 -0.43
C GLY A 154 5.59 12.13 -0.42
N ASP A 155 4.68 13.03 -0.84
CA ASP A 155 4.95 14.47 -0.92
C ASP A 155 4.66 15.19 0.41
N ASP A 156 3.92 14.54 1.31
CA ASP A 156 3.59 15.05 2.65
C ASP A 156 4.44 14.35 3.73
N PRO A 157 5.21 15.11 4.53
CA PRO A 157 6.12 14.53 5.53
C PRO A 157 5.39 13.87 6.70
N ASP A 158 4.19 14.32 7.09
CA ASP A 158 3.43 13.74 8.18
C ASP A 158 2.85 12.39 7.77
N ALA A 159 2.39 12.28 6.52
CA ALA A 159 1.93 11.01 5.96
C ALA A 159 3.08 9.99 5.80
N VAL A 160 4.29 10.44 5.44
CA VAL A 160 5.48 9.57 5.43
C VAL A 160 5.89 9.15 6.84
N ALA A 161 5.79 10.04 7.83
CA ALA A 161 6.03 9.69 9.24
C ALA A 161 5.01 8.66 9.75
N PHE A 162 3.74 8.79 9.35
CA PHE A 162 2.70 7.80 9.63
C PHE A 162 3.05 6.41 9.07
N VAL A 163 3.46 6.31 7.80
CA VAL A 163 3.89 5.03 7.21
C VAL A 163 5.14 4.49 7.89
N THR A 164 6.07 5.37 8.29
CA THR A 164 7.29 4.97 9.01
C THR A 164 6.96 4.30 10.34
N ALA A 165 6.02 4.86 11.10
CA ALA A 165 5.55 4.26 12.35
C ALA A 165 4.81 2.94 12.10
N LEU A 166 3.96 2.89 11.07
CA LEU A 166 3.24 1.67 10.69
C LEU A 166 4.21 0.53 10.29
N TYR A 167 5.28 0.84 9.56
CA TYR A 167 6.32 -0.15 9.25
C TYR A 167 7.01 -0.66 10.50
N ASP A 168 7.29 0.22 11.47
CA ASP A 168 7.89 -0.20 12.73
C ASP A 168 6.96 -1.18 13.50
N ASP A 169 5.66 -0.88 13.57
CA ASP A 169 4.63 -1.77 14.13
C ASP A 169 4.57 -3.12 13.39
N PHE A 170 4.82 -3.11 12.08
CA PHE A 170 4.89 -4.31 11.26
C PHE A 170 6.24 -5.05 11.35
N GLY A 171 7.23 -4.46 12.03
CA GLY A 171 8.53 -5.08 12.22
C GLY A 171 9.55 -4.77 11.13
N TYR A 172 9.39 -3.66 10.41
CA TYR A 172 10.27 -3.23 9.33
C TYR A 172 10.94 -1.90 9.62
N ASP A 173 12.19 -1.77 9.19
CA ASP A 173 12.83 -0.45 9.06
C ASP A 173 12.28 0.29 7.85
N THR A 174 12.37 1.62 7.86
CA THR A 174 11.87 2.46 6.76
C THR A 174 13.00 3.15 6.02
N VAL A 175 12.94 3.15 4.69
CA VAL A 175 13.76 4.02 3.84
C VAL A 175 12.83 4.95 3.05
N ASN A 176 12.74 6.22 3.47
CA ASN A 176 12.05 7.23 2.68
C ASN A 176 12.87 7.56 1.41
N ILE A 177 12.27 7.40 0.23
CA ILE A 177 12.93 7.60 -1.07
C ILE A 177 12.56 8.94 -1.73
N GLY A 178 11.79 9.79 -1.05
CA GLY A 178 11.40 11.11 -1.52
C GLY A 178 9.93 11.20 -1.95
N SER A 179 9.68 12.03 -2.97
CA SER A 179 8.36 12.34 -3.50
C SER A 179 7.72 11.16 -4.24
N LEU A 180 6.42 11.29 -4.57
CA LEU A 180 5.76 10.29 -5.42
C LEU A 180 6.39 10.16 -6.82
N SER A 181 7.11 11.18 -7.30
CA SER A 181 7.86 11.09 -8.56
C SER A 181 9.10 10.20 -8.48
N ASP A 182 9.58 9.86 -7.27
CA ASP A 182 10.68 8.92 -7.03
C ASP A 182 10.20 7.49 -6.76
N SER A 183 8.89 7.28 -6.69
CA SER A 183 8.28 6.00 -6.35
C SER A 183 8.61 4.86 -7.31
N TRP A 184 8.93 5.18 -8.56
CA TRP A 184 9.29 4.21 -9.60
C TRP A 184 10.50 3.35 -9.20
N ARG A 185 11.40 3.83 -8.32
CA ARG A 185 12.62 3.11 -7.92
C ARG A 185 12.36 1.81 -7.16
N VAL A 186 11.12 1.62 -6.69
CA VAL A 186 10.67 0.42 -5.96
C VAL A 186 9.53 -0.29 -6.67
N GLU A 187 9.21 0.09 -7.90
CA GLU A 187 8.20 -0.58 -8.71
C GLU A 187 8.78 -1.83 -9.41
N ARG A 188 7.92 -2.55 -10.13
CA ARG A 188 8.28 -3.74 -10.92
C ARG A 188 9.56 -3.50 -11.74
N ASP A 189 10.37 -4.55 -11.85
CA ASP A 189 11.61 -4.61 -12.62
C ASP A 189 12.76 -3.73 -12.09
N GLN A 190 12.60 -3.08 -10.94
CA GLN A 190 13.69 -2.39 -10.26
C GLN A 190 14.48 -3.30 -9.30
N PRO A 191 15.76 -2.98 -8.99
CA PRO A 191 16.60 -3.82 -8.12
C PRO A 191 16.06 -4.03 -6.71
N ALA A 192 15.24 -3.10 -6.19
CA ALA A 192 14.64 -3.21 -4.86
C ALA A 192 13.34 -4.04 -4.85
N TYR A 193 12.80 -4.40 -6.01
CA TYR A 193 11.47 -5.00 -6.13
C TYR A 193 11.45 -6.47 -5.69
N VAL A 194 10.71 -6.77 -4.62
CA VAL A 194 10.50 -8.14 -4.11
C VAL A 194 11.81 -8.82 -3.68
N VAL A 195 12.73 -8.01 -3.15
CA VAL A 195 14.00 -8.47 -2.59
C VAL A 195 13.98 -8.29 -1.07
N ARG A 196 14.35 -9.32 -0.32
CA ARG A 196 14.61 -9.20 1.12
C ARG A 196 15.92 -8.46 1.34
N GLN A 197 15.87 -7.33 2.04
CA GLN A 197 17.01 -6.43 2.22
C GLN A 197 16.88 -5.62 3.50
N ASN A 198 17.99 -5.35 4.18
CA ASN A 198 18.05 -4.38 5.28
C ASN A 198 18.10 -2.94 4.74
N ALA A 199 18.12 -1.93 5.61
CA ALA A 199 18.08 -0.52 5.19
C ALA A 199 19.29 -0.07 4.36
N GLU A 200 20.49 -0.61 4.63
CA GLU A 200 21.69 -0.29 3.85
C GLU A 200 21.60 -0.89 2.44
N GLN A 201 21.27 -2.19 2.36
CA GLN A 201 21.06 -2.91 1.11
C GLN A 201 19.96 -2.28 0.26
N LEU A 202 18.86 -1.84 0.90
CA LEU A 202 17.77 -1.13 0.24
C LEU A 202 18.26 0.16 -0.40
N ARG A 203 19.00 1.01 0.34
CA ARG A 203 19.59 2.24 -0.23
C ARG A 203 20.52 1.96 -1.40
N ALA A 204 21.33 0.91 -1.31
CA ALA A 204 22.22 0.50 -2.40
C ALA A 204 21.45 0.04 -3.65
N ASN A 205 20.38 -0.74 -3.48
CA ASN A 205 19.53 -1.18 -4.60
C ASN A 205 18.74 -0.03 -5.21
N LEU A 206 18.25 0.91 -4.39
CA LEU A 206 17.58 2.14 -4.85
C LEU A 206 18.51 3.02 -5.70
N ALA A 207 19.79 3.13 -5.33
CA ALA A 207 20.78 3.89 -6.10
C ALA A 207 21.11 3.27 -7.47
N ARG A 208 20.81 1.97 -7.65
CA ARG A 208 21.00 1.23 -8.90
C ARG A 208 19.77 1.25 -9.81
N ALA A 209 18.64 1.76 -9.32
CA ALA A 209 17.40 1.82 -10.08
C ALA A 209 17.59 2.64 -11.37
N GLN A 210 17.03 2.14 -12.47
CA GLN A 210 17.10 2.80 -13.78
C GLN A 210 15.70 3.04 -14.28
N ARG A 211 15.42 4.30 -14.65
CA ARG A 211 14.10 4.68 -15.13
C ARG A 211 13.91 4.24 -16.56
#